data_AF-A0A830F1K9-F1
#
_entry.id   AF-A0A830F1K9-F1
#
_cell.length_a   1.000
_cell.length_b   1.000
_cell.length_c   1.000
_cell.angle_alpha   90.00
_cell.angle_beta   90.00
_cell.angle_gamma   90.00
#
_symmetry.space_group_name_H-M   'P 1'
#
loop_
_entity.id
_entity.type
_entity.pdbx_description
1 polymer ?
#
loop_
_entity_poly.entity_id
_entity_poly.type
_entity_poly.pdbx_seq_one_letter_code
_entity_poly.pdbx_strand_id
1 'polypeptide(L)'
;MRLDIPEDADVEEAAAITAAVGQHLTDVAAAAAAAESTEETWQGEKWRFAGRLDALGEEPKRVPDGAPTDAWTAAGRIDRL
;
A
#
# COMPACT_ATOMS: atom_id res chain seq x y z
N MET A 1 7.73 -17.86 -3.99
CA MET A 1 7.43 -17.23 -5.28
C MET A 1 8.12 -18.03 -6.38
N ARG A 2 7.45 -18.28 -7.50
CA ARG A 2 8.05 -18.87 -8.70
C ARG A 2 8.08 -17.78 -9.77
N LEU A 3 9.25 -17.59 -10.38
CA LEU A 3 9.47 -16.66 -11.47
C LEU A 3 9.72 -17.49 -12.72
N ASP A 4 8.88 -17.34 -13.74
CA ASP A 4 9.07 -17.98 -15.03
C ASP A 4 9.85 -17.02 -15.94
N ILE A 5 10.95 -17.52 -16.51
CA ILE A 5 11.83 -16.77 -17.41
C ILE A 5 11.45 -17.13 -18.85
N PRO A 6 11.40 -16.15 -19.77
CA PRO A 6 11.17 -16.43 -21.19
C PRO A 6 12.15 -17.46 -21.74
N GLU A 7 11.66 -18.35 -22.60
CA GLU A 7 12.47 -19.45 -23.17
C GLU A 7 13.52 -18.98 -24.17
N ASP A 8 13.34 -17.78 -24.71
CA ASP A 8 14.22 -17.09 -25.65
C ASP A 8 15.23 -16.16 -24.98
N ALA A 9 15.14 -15.97 -23.65
CA ALA A 9 16.07 -15.13 -22.91
C ALA A 9 17.46 -15.77 -22.87
N ASP A 10 18.47 -14.99 -23.21
CA ASP A 10 19.85 -15.42 -23.01
C ASP A 10 20.25 -15.38 -21.52
N VAL A 11 21.47 -15.84 -21.23
CA VAL A 11 21.96 -15.92 -19.85
C VAL A 11 22.09 -14.54 -19.20
N GLU A 12 22.47 -13.51 -19.95
CA GLU A 12 22.61 -12.16 -19.43
C GLU A 12 21.23 -11.54 -19.14
N GLU A 13 20.28 -11.74 -20.04
CA GLU A 13 18.90 -11.31 -19.88
C GLU A 13 18.21 -12.00 -18.70
N ALA A 14 18.35 -13.33 -18.59
CA ALA A 14 17.82 -14.10 -17.45
C ALA A 14 18.42 -13.64 -16.11
N ALA A 15 19.71 -13.33 -16.09
CA ALA A 15 20.39 -12.79 -14.92
C ALA A 15 19.87 -11.39 -14.56
N ALA A 16 19.68 -10.51 -15.55
CA ALA A 16 19.14 -9.17 -15.35
C ALA A 16 17.72 -9.19 -14.78
N ILE A 17 16.85 -10.05 -15.32
CA ILE A 17 15.47 -10.24 -14.83
C ILE A 17 15.49 -10.72 -13.37
N THR A 18 16.29 -11.73 -13.08
CA THR A 18 16.38 -12.31 -11.72
C THR A 18 16.90 -11.27 -10.72
N ALA A 19 17.91 -10.49 -11.10
CA ALA A 19 18.48 -9.44 -10.27
C ALA A 19 17.45 -8.32 -10.00
N ALA A 20 16.74 -7.86 -11.02
CA ALA A 20 15.73 -6.80 -10.87
C ALA A 20 14.57 -7.23 -9.96
N VAL A 21 14.06 -8.45 -10.14
CA VAL A 21 13.00 -9.00 -9.29
C VAL A 21 13.50 -9.21 -7.86
N GLY A 22 14.71 -9.75 -7.69
CA GLY A 22 15.33 -9.94 -6.38
C GLY A 22 15.47 -8.62 -5.62
N GLN A 23 16.02 -7.59 -6.27
CA GLN A 23 16.17 -6.26 -5.69
C GLN A 23 14.81 -5.66 -5.30
N HIS A 24 13.81 -5.74 -6.19
CA HIS A 24 12.48 -5.23 -5.89
C HIS A 24 11.87 -5.90 -4.65
N LEU A 25 12.00 -7.23 -4.52
CA LEU A 25 11.50 -7.95 -3.34
C LEU A 25 12.23 -7.54 -2.06
N THR A 26 13.55 -7.32 -2.12
CA THR A 26 14.32 -6.78 -1.00
C THR A 26 13.85 -5.38 -0.62
N ASP A 27 13.60 -4.51 -1.61
CA ASP A 27 13.12 -3.15 -1.37
C ASP A 27 11.71 -3.15 -0.75
N VAL A 28 10.81 -4.01 -1.24
CA VAL A 28 9.47 -4.19 -0.65
C VAL A 28 9.56 -4.68 0.79
N ALA A 29 10.43 -5.65 1.08
CA ALA A 29 10.63 -6.14 2.44
C ALA A 29 11.20 -5.05 3.37
N ALA A 30 12.16 -4.26 2.89
CA ALA A 30 12.72 -3.14 3.64
C ALA A 30 11.67 -2.04 3.90
N ALA A 31 10.83 -1.72 2.91
CA ALA A 31 9.73 -0.77 3.07
C ALA A 31 8.68 -1.28 4.08
N ALA A 32 8.33 -2.58 4.03
CA ALA A 32 7.42 -3.19 5.01
C ALA A 32 7.99 -3.14 6.44
N ALA A 33 9.26 -3.48 6.63
CA ALA A 33 9.92 -3.40 7.93
C ALA A 33 10.00 -1.95 8.46
N ALA A 34 10.21 -0.97 7.59
CA ALA A 34 10.16 0.45 7.97
C ALA A 34 8.74 0.87 8.39
N ALA A 35 7.70 0.38 7.71
CA ALA A 35 6.30 0.65 8.05
C ALA A 35 5.91 0.08 9.43
N GLU A 36 6.42 -1.10 9.82
CA GLU A 36 6.15 -1.69 11.15
C GLU A 36 6.67 -0.82 12.32
N SER A 37 7.65 0.06 12.06
CA SER A 37 8.20 0.98 13.07
C SER A 37 7.47 2.31 13.20
N THR A 38 6.53 2.60 12.29
CA THR A 38 5.74 3.83 12.32
C THR A 38 4.36 3.48 12.87
N GLU A 39 3.96 4.09 13.98
CA GLU A 39 2.56 4.02 14.43
C GLU A 39 1.66 4.36 13.24
N GLU A 40 0.72 3.47 12.91
CA GLU A 40 -0.23 3.75 11.84
C GLU A 40 -0.89 5.09 12.14
N THR A 41 -0.69 6.06 11.26
CA THR A 41 -1.35 7.37 11.34
C THR A 41 -2.08 7.63 10.04
N TRP A 42 -3.08 8.50 10.11
CA TRP A 42 -3.78 8.98 8.92
C TRP A 42 -2.93 9.87 8.00
N GLN A 43 -1.69 10.21 8.39
CA GLN A 43 -0.83 11.07 7.59
C GLN A 43 -0.42 10.37 6.29
N GLY A 44 -0.80 10.95 5.15
CA GLY A 44 -0.63 10.33 3.83
C GLY A 44 -1.85 9.53 3.36
N GLU A 45 -2.58 8.88 4.27
CA GLU A 45 -3.72 8.01 3.93
C GLU A 45 -5.08 8.73 3.83
N LYS A 46 -5.20 9.96 4.39
CA LYS A 46 -6.45 10.76 4.36
C LYS A 46 -7.06 10.90 2.96
N TRP A 47 -6.24 11.17 1.96
CA TRP A 47 -6.69 11.35 0.57
C TRP A 47 -7.15 10.03 -0.06
N ARG A 48 -6.42 8.93 0.19
CA ARG A 48 -6.77 7.60 -0.30
C ARG A 48 -8.10 7.12 0.29
N PHE A 49 -8.35 7.41 1.56
CA PHE A 49 -9.60 7.06 2.22
C PHE A 49 -10.78 7.90 1.72
N ALA A 50 -10.63 9.22 1.56
CA ALA A 50 -11.67 10.05 0.97
C ALA A 50 -12.06 9.61 -0.45
N GLY A 51 -11.08 9.22 -1.27
CA GLY A 51 -11.35 8.66 -2.60
C GLY A 51 -12.08 7.30 -2.58
N ARG A 52 -11.87 6.48 -1.54
CA ARG A 52 -12.64 5.24 -1.36
C ARG A 52 -14.10 5.51 -0.98
N LEU A 53 -14.37 6.54 -0.16
CA LEU A 53 -15.75 6.96 0.15
C LEU A 53 -16.46 7.43 -1.11
N ASP A 54 -15.81 8.28 -1.91
CA ASP A 54 -16.36 8.77 -3.18
C ASP A 54 -16.69 7.63 -4.16
N ALA A 55 -15.81 6.62 -4.27
CA ALA A 55 -16.04 5.43 -5.10
C ALA A 55 -17.22 4.56 -4.61
N LEU A 56 -17.58 4.65 -3.32
CA LEU A 56 -18.75 3.99 -2.75
C LEU A 56 -20.03 4.85 -2.85
N GLY A 57 -19.93 6.07 -3.38
CA GLY A 57 -21.03 7.03 -3.47
C GLY A 57 -21.31 7.77 -2.15
N GLU A 58 -20.43 7.63 -1.16
CA GLU A 58 -20.49 8.36 0.10
C GLU A 58 -19.86 9.74 -0.06
N GLU A 59 -20.35 10.73 0.69
CA GLU A 59 -19.76 12.05 0.68
C GLU A 59 -18.29 11.97 1.14
N PRO A 60 -17.31 12.51 0.37
CA PRO A 60 -15.91 12.45 0.74
C PRO A 60 -15.63 13.36 1.95
N LYS A 61 -15.88 12.84 3.15
CA LYS A 61 -15.58 13.49 4.42
C LYS A 61 -14.12 13.28 4.81
N ARG A 62 -13.49 14.31 5.36
CA ARG A 62 -12.10 14.24 5.84
C ARG A 62 -12.03 13.47 7.15
N VAL A 63 -11.04 12.59 7.29
CA VAL A 63 -10.82 11.88 8.56
C VAL A 63 -10.36 12.87 9.66
N PRO A 64 -11.04 12.93 10.82
CA PRO A 64 -10.63 13.76 11.95
C PRO A 64 -9.25 13.38 12.48
N ASP A 65 -8.53 14.36 13.04
CA ASP A 65 -7.28 14.10 13.74
C ASP A 65 -7.54 13.25 15.00
N GLY A 66 -6.75 12.19 15.18
CA GLY A 66 -6.95 11.20 16.26
C GLY A 66 -8.06 10.17 16.01
N ALA A 67 -8.61 10.10 14.79
CA ALA A 67 -9.46 8.96 14.42
C ALA A 67 -8.65 7.64 14.44
N PRO A 68 -9.27 6.51 14.82
CA PRO A 68 -8.63 5.20 14.70
C PRO A 68 -8.17 4.96 13.26
N THR A 69 -7.01 4.34 13.04
CA THR A 69 -6.50 4.03 11.68
C THR A 69 -7.19 2.84 11.01
N ASP A 70 -7.96 2.08 11.78
CA ASP A 70 -8.92 1.13 11.22
C ASP A 70 -10.01 1.88 10.42
N ALA A 71 -10.03 1.65 9.11
CA ALA A 71 -10.88 2.36 8.17
C ALA A 71 -12.38 2.17 8.43
N TRP A 72 -12.80 1.01 8.95
CA TRP A 72 -14.19 0.71 9.26
C TRP A 72 -14.67 1.48 10.50
N THR A 73 -13.84 1.49 11.56
CA THR A 73 -14.10 2.25 12.78
C THR A 73 -14.09 3.75 12.52
N ALA A 74 -13.21 4.23 11.64
CA ALA A 74 -13.16 5.63 11.22
C ALA A 74 -14.42 6.04 10.44
N ALA A 75 -14.86 5.23 9.47
CA ALA A 75 -16.10 5.47 8.72
C ALA A 75 -17.31 5.60 9.66
N GLY A 76 -17.44 4.68 10.64
CA GLY A 76 -18.52 4.72 11.63
C GLY A 76 -18.50 5.92 12.59
N ARG A 77 -17.39 6.67 12.70
CA ARG A 77 -17.34 7.94 13.43
C ARG A 77 -17.64 9.14 12.53
N ILE A 78 -17.17 9.11 11.29
CA ILE A 78 -17.45 10.14 10.29
C ILE A 78 -18.96 10.27 10.02
N ASP A 79 -19.69 9.15 10.07
CA ASP A 79 -21.15 9.15 9.94
C ASP A 79 -21.88 9.83 11.12
N ARG A 80 -21.23 9.92 12.29
CA ARG A 80 -21.78 10.57 13.50
C ARG A 80 -21.34 12.03 13.67
N LEU A 81 -20.52 12.55 12.75
CA LEU A 81 -20.06 13.94 12.68
C LEU A 81 -20.88 14.72 11.64
#